data_AF-A0A1W9L4C6-F1
#
_entry.id   AF-A0A1W9L4C6-F1
#
_cell.length_a   1.000
_cell.length_b   1.000
_cell.length_c   1.000
_cell.angle_alpha   90.00
_cell.angle_beta   90.00
_cell.angle_gamma   90.00
#
_symmetry.space_group_name_H-M   'P 1'
#
loop_
_entity.id
_entity.type
_entity.pdbx_description
1 polymer ?
#
loop_
_entity_poly.entity_id
_entity_poly.type
_entity_poly.pdbx_seq_one_letter_code
_entity_poly.pdbx_strand_id
1 'polypeptide(L)' 'MNEIITILSLLSQALAPKTLKQLIVIVEAMLAMTGRVTMLGLSRWTEKGGSYRTLQRFFK' A
#
# COMPACT_ATOMS: atom_id res chain seq x y z
N MET A 1 15.46 11.10 -11.43
CA MET A 1 14.69 11.35 -10.20
C MET A 1 13.37 12.06 -10.47
N ASN A 2 13.35 13.14 -11.27
CA ASN A 2 12.11 13.83 -11.66
C ASN A 2 11.06 12.91 -12.30
N GLU A 3 11.46 12.01 -13.21
CA GLU A 3 10.51 11.11 -13.90
C GLU A 3 9.71 10.23 -12.93
N ILE A 4 10.35 9.67 -11.90
CA ILE A 4 9.68 8.84 -10.88
C ILE A 4 8.67 9.67 -10.09
N ILE A 5 9.05 10.89 -9.68
CA ILE A 5 8.17 11.78 -8.92
C ILE A 5 6.97 12.21 -9.78
N THR A 6 7.18 12.49 -11.07
CA THR A 6 6.12 12.83 -12.02
C THR A 6 5.14 11.67 -12.20
N ILE A 7 5.62 10.44 -12.33
CA ILE A 7 4.74 9.27 -12.48
C ILE A 7 3.94 9.03 -11.19
N LEU A 8 4.59 9.12 -10.03
CA LEU A 8 3.92 8.89 -8.75
C LEU A 8 2.91 9.99 -8.39
N SER A 9 3.13 11.23 -8.82
CA SER A 9 2.18 12.34 -8.57
C SER A 9 0.85 12.15 -9.30
N LEU A 10 0.86 11.50 -10.47
CA LEU A 10 -0.37 11.18 -11.23
C LEU A 10 -1.30 10.23 -10.47
N LEU A 11 -0.76 9.37 -9.59
CA LEU A 11 -1.57 8.47 -8.78
C LEU A 11 -2.55 9.23 -7.86
N SER A 12 -2.19 10.44 -7.43
CA SER A 12 -3.05 11.27 -6.59
C SER A 12 -4.30 11.79 -7.31
N GLN A 13 -4.23 11.92 -8.64
CA GLN A 13 -5.34 12.33 -9.48
C GLN A 13 -6.18 11.13 -9.95
N ALA A 14 -5.54 9.99 -10.16
CA ALA A 14 -6.21 8.78 -10.67
C ALA A 14 -6.91 7.94 -9.59
N LEU A 15 -6.50 8.06 -8.31
CA LEU A 15 -7.02 7.24 -7.23
C LEU A 15 -7.83 8.07 -6.23
N ALA A 16 -8.90 7.46 -5.71
CA ALA A 16 -9.61 8.03 -4.57
C ALA A 16 -8.64 8.20 -3.38
N PRO A 17 -8.76 9.27 -2.57
CA PRO A 17 -7.83 9.55 -1.47
C PRO A 17 -7.66 8.39 -0.48
N LYS A 18 -8.74 7.63 -0.24
CA LYS A 18 -8.71 6.44 0.61
C LYS A 18 -7.86 5.32 0.01
N THR A 19 -8.02 5.05 -1.28
CA THR A 19 -7.27 4.02 -2.01
C THR A 19 -5.80 4.39 -2.08
N LEU A 20 -5.48 5.67 -2.32
CA LEU A 20 -4.10 6.15 -2.30
C LEU A 20 -3.43 5.96 -0.94
N LYS A 21 -4.11 6.32 0.16
CA LYS A 21 -3.59 6.10 1.52
C LYS A 21 -3.33 4.62 1.81
N GLN A 22 -4.25 3.74 1.40
CA GLN A 22 -4.07 2.30 1.55
C GLN A 22 -2.90 1.78 0.73
N LEU A 23 -2.74 2.25 -0.51
CA LEU A 23 -1.62 1.89 -1.38
C LEU A 23 -0.28 2.30 -0.77
N ILE A 24 -0.17 3.52 -0.23
CA ILE A 24 1.07 4.00 0.42
C ILE A 24 1.47 3.07 1.58
N VAL A 25 0.54 2.77 2.47
CA VAL A 25 0.79 1.89 3.63
C VAL A 25 1.19 0.47 3.19
N ILE A 26 0.55 -0.05 2.14
CA ILE A 26 0.89 -1.37 1.58
C ILE A 26 2.30 -1.35 0.99
N VAL A 27 2.65 -0.34 0.19
CA VAL A 27 3.97 -0.22 -0.44
C VAL A 27 5.06 -0.09 0.63
N GLU A 28 4.86 0.73 1.65
CA GLU A 28 5.81 0.84 2.78
C GLU A 28 6.02 -0.50 3.48
N ALA A 29 4.93 -1.22 3.77
CA ALA A 29 5.01 -2.54 4.39
C ALA A 29 5.75 -3.55 3.49
N MET A 30 5.46 -3.56 2.19
CA MET A 30 6.11 -4.45 1.23
C MET A 30 7.62 -4.18 1.12
N LEU A 31 8.04 -2.92 1.16
CA LEU A 31 9.45 -2.54 1.09
C LEU A 31 10.20 -2.84 2.39
N ALA A 32 9.52 -2.80 3.55
CA ALA A 32 10.10 -3.10 4.85
C ALA A 32 10.22 -4.60 5.14
N MET A 33 9.36 -5.43 4.54
CA MET A 33 9.36 -6.87 4.76
C MET A 33 10.51 -7.55 4.02
N THR A 34 11.15 -8.51 4.68
CA THR A 34 12.11 -9.43 4.06
C THR A 34 11.48 -10.82 3.88
N GLY A 35 11.79 -11.48 2.77
CA GLY A 35 11.23 -12.79 2.44
C GLY A 35 9.79 -12.70 1.90
N ARG A 36 8.91 -13.62 2.33
CA ARG A 36 7.57 -13.76 1.75
C ARG A 36 6.63 -12.65 2.22
N VAL A 37 6.19 -11.82 1.29
CA VAL A 37 5.08 -10.87 1.47
C VAL A 37 3.76 -11.62 1.37
N THR A 38 2.95 -11.57 2.43
CA THR A 38 1.62 -12.21 2.49
C THR A 38 0.59 -11.23 3.03
N MET A 39 -0.70 -11.41 2.71
CA MET A 39 -1.76 -10.55 3.28
C MET A 39 -1.78 -10.57 4.82
N LEU A 40 -1.49 -11.73 5.44
CA LEU A 40 -1.38 -11.82 6.90
C LEU A 40 -0.15 -11.09 7.43
N GLY A 41 0.98 -11.20 6.74
CA GLY A 41 2.20 -10.47 7.09
C GLY A 41 2.02 -8.96 7.00
N LEU A 42 1.46 -8.47 5.89
CA LEU A 42 1.10 -7.07 5.71
C LEU A 42 0.12 -6.59 6.79
N SER A 43 -0.89 -7.40 7.13
CA SER A 43 -1.86 -7.07 8.18
C SER A 43 -1.23 -6.92 9.55
N ARG A 44 -0.18 -7.71 9.84
CA ARG A 44 0.55 -7.65 11.11
C ARG A 44 1.48 -6.46 11.13
N TRP A 45 2.17 -6.19 10.02
CA TRP A 45 3.10 -5.07 9.91
C TRP A 45 2.38 -3.72 9.98
N THR A 46 1.26 -3.59 9.28
CA THR A 46 0.53 -2.33 9.19
C THR A 46 -0.31 -2.00 10.44
N GLU A 47 -0.37 -2.89 11.44
CA GLU A 47 -1.15 -2.75 12.67
C GLU A 47 -2.57 -2.15 12.43
N LYS A 48 -2.84 -0.94 12.92
CA LYS A 48 -4.11 -0.22 12.73
C LYS A 48 -4.30 0.36 11.32
N GLY A 49 -3.23 0.43 10.53
CA GLY A 49 -3.20 0.95 9.17
C GLY A 49 -3.76 0.00 8.10
N GLY A 50 -3.87 -1.30 8.39
CA GLY A 50 -4.35 -2.26 7.40
C GLY A 50 -4.78 -3.61 7.99
N SER A 51 -6.04 -3.71 8.45
CA SER A 51 -6.58 -5.02 8.84
C SER A 51 -6.52 -6.03 7.68
N TYR A 52 -6.46 -7.33 7.98
CA TYR A 52 -6.53 -8.38 6.97
C TYR A 52 -7.71 -8.20 6.01
N ARG A 53 -8.89 -7.81 6.53
CA ARG A 53 -10.09 -7.56 5.71
C ARG A 53 -9.93 -6.32 4.81
N THR A 54 -9.20 -5.31 5.27
CA THR A 54 -8.86 -4.13 4.46
C THR A 54 -7.97 -4.53 3.29
N LEU A 55 -6.92 -5.30 3.55
CA LEU A 55 -6.01 -5.80 2.50
C LEU A 55 -6.73 -6.73 1.52
N GLN A 56 -7.56 -7.63 2.04
CA GLN A 56 -8.37 -8.51 1.20
C GLN A 56 -9.29 -7.72 0.26
N ARG A 57 -9.89 -6.62 0.73
CA ARG A 57 -10.74 -5.75 -0.11
C ARG A 57 -9.94 -4.91 -1.10
N PHE A 58 -8.68 -4.61 -0.79
CA PHE A 58 -7.81 -3.84 -1.67
C PHE A 58 -7.35 -4.68 -2.88
N PHE A 59 -7.10 -5.98 -2.66
CA PHE A 59 -6.58 -6.89 -3.70
C PHE A 59 -7.65 -7.78 -4.38
N LYS A 60 -8.91 -7.72 -3.94
CA LYS A 60 -10.04 -8.39 -4.60
C LYS A 60 -10.64 -7.48 -5.66
#